data_AF-A0A1Y3Q288-F1
#
_entry.id   AF-A0A1Y3Q288-F1
#
_cell.length_a   1.000
_cell.length_b   1.000
_cell.length_c   1.000
_cell.angle_alpha   90.00
_cell.angle_beta   90.00
_cell.angle_gamma   90.00
#
_symmetry.space_group_name_H-M   'P 1'
#
loop_
_entity.id
_entity.type
_entity.pdbx_description
1 polymer ?
#
loop_
_entity_poly.entity_id
_entity_poly.type
_entity_poly.pdbx_seq_one_letter_code
_entity_poly.pdbx_strand_id
1 'polypeptide(L)'
;MRYPVTIVMTLIALALCLYNYTGYDPHNLFFFMFSPPAWVADLIVDIHETSVLLLYALTLLTYALIGWIADRLIRRGRNRKRAPA
;
A
#
# COMPACT_ATOMS: atom_id res chain seq x y z
N MET A 1 3.42 -0.70 20.44
CA MET A 1 3.26 -1.42 19.14
C MET A 1 4.50 -1.23 18.30
N ARG A 2 5.01 -2.29 17.64
CA ARG A 2 6.34 -2.29 17.00
C ARG A 2 6.37 -1.71 15.57
N TYR A 3 5.23 -1.43 14.95
CA TYR A 3 5.19 -0.97 13.55
C TYR A 3 4.11 0.10 13.32
N PRO A 4 4.22 1.28 13.97
CA PRO A 4 3.22 2.33 13.82
C PRO A 4 3.06 2.78 12.36
N VAL A 5 4.14 2.84 11.58
CA VAL A 5 4.08 3.32 10.18
C VAL A 5 3.48 2.26 9.26
N THR A 6 3.82 0.98 9.44
CA THR A 6 3.15 -0.12 8.74
C THR A 6 1.65 -0.10 8.98
N ILE A 7 1.20 0.04 10.23
CA ILE A 7 -0.22 0.03 10.56
C ILE A 7 -0.96 1.17 9.85
N VAL A 8 -0.43 2.39 9.92
CA VAL A 8 -1.04 3.55 9.27
C VAL A 8 -1.10 3.36 7.75
N MET A 9 -0.01 2.90 7.13
CA MET A 9 0.02 2.67 5.68
C MET A 9 -0.95 1.57 5.25
N THR A 10 -1.05 0.47 6.01
CA THR A 10 -2.03 -0.58 5.72
C THR A 10 -3.47 -0.11 5.88
N LEU A 11 -3.75 0.75 6.88
CA LEU A 11 -5.10 1.32 7.07
C LEU A 11 -5.48 2.26 5.92
N ILE A 12 -4.53 3.04 5.40
CA ILE A 12 -4.76 3.90 4.24
C ILE A 12 -5.09 3.05 3.00
N ALA A 13 -4.31 1.99 2.74
CA ALA A 13 -4.60 1.07 1.64
C ALA A 13 -5.94 0.37 1.79
N LEU A 14 -6.27 -0.06 3.02
CA LEU A 14 -7.54 -0.71 3.31
C LEU A 14 -8.73 0.24 3.10
N ALA A 15 -8.61 1.50 3.51
CA ALA A 15 -9.61 2.53 3.25
C ALA A 15 -9.77 2.80 1.74
N LEU A 16 -8.67 2.80 0.98
CA LEU A 16 -8.69 2.96 -0.47
C LEU A 16 -9.42 1.78 -1.16
N CYS A 17 -9.11 0.55 -0.78
CA CYS A 17 -9.79 -0.64 -1.29
C CYS A 17 -11.28 -0.65 -0.92
N LEU A 18 -11.63 -0.23 0.30
CA LEU A 18 -13.03 -0.18 0.76
C LEU A 18 -13.81 0.90 0.00
N TYR A 19 -13.21 2.08 -0.21
CA TYR A 19 -13.80 3.14 -1.02
C TYR A 19 -14.06 2.66 -2.45
N ASN A 20 -13.09 1.98 -3.06
CA ASN A 20 -13.27 1.41 -4.39
C ASN A 20 -14.37 0.33 -4.41
N TYR A 21 -14.43 -0.54 -3.39
CA TYR A 21 -15.46 -1.58 -3.28
C TYR A 21 -16.87 -1.02 -3.15
N THR A 22 -17.04 0.17 -2.55
CA THR A 22 -18.36 0.80 -2.41
C THR A 22 -18.98 1.27 -3.74
N GLY A 23 -18.23 1.21 -4.85
CA GLY A 23 -18.71 1.61 -6.17
C GLY A 23 -18.89 3.13 -6.35
N TYR A 24 -18.54 3.93 -5.34
CA TYR A 24 -18.49 5.40 -5.43
C TYR A 24 -17.33 5.90 -6.30
N ASP A 25 -16.42 5.03 -6.71
CA ASP A 25 -15.30 5.31 -7.60
C ASP A 25 -15.66 4.89 -9.04
N PRO A 26 -16.32 5.75 -9.83
CA PRO A 26 -16.65 5.43 -11.21
C PRO A 26 -15.37 5.08 -11.97
N HIS A 27 -15.32 3.84 -12.48
CA HIS A 27 -14.21 3.26 -13.23
C HIS A 27 -12.90 3.04 -12.45
N ASN A 28 -12.96 2.91 -11.11
CA ASN A 28 -11.77 2.62 -10.29
C ASN A 28 -10.65 3.67 -10.42
N LEU A 29 -10.98 4.91 -10.75
CA LEU A 29 -10.03 5.99 -11.03
C LEU A 29 -9.11 6.26 -9.84
N PHE A 30 -9.67 6.41 -8.64
CA PHE A 30 -8.87 6.68 -7.43
C PHE A 30 -8.00 5.49 -7.07
N PHE A 31 -8.56 4.29 -7.16
CA PHE A 31 -7.80 3.08 -6.90
C PHE A 31 -6.62 2.93 -7.87
N PHE A 32 -6.83 3.23 -9.14
CA PHE A 32 -5.79 3.21 -10.16
C PHE A 32 -4.73 4.28 -9.91
N MET A 33 -5.11 5.49 -9.50
CA MET A 33 -4.18 6.59 -9.26
C MET A 33 -3.24 6.37 -8.07
N PHE A 34 -3.67 5.61 -7.06
CA PHE A 34 -2.93 5.41 -5.82
C PHE A 34 -2.36 4.00 -5.63
N SER A 35 -2.61 3.07 -6.55
CA SER A 35 -2.04 1.72 -6.49
C SER A 35 -0.96 1.50 -7.56
N PRO A 36 0.33 1.47 -7.16
CA PRO A 36 1.40 1.06 -8.06
C PRO A 36 1.17 -0.28 -8.76
N PRO A 37 0.56 -1.30 -8.10
CA PRO A 37 0.15 -2.53 -8.77
C PRO A 37 -0.78 -2.33 -9.96
N ALA A 38 -1.71 -1.37 -9.91
CA ALA A 38 -2.62 -1.14 -11.03
C ALA A 38 -1.90 -0.50 -12.22
N TRP A 39 -0.91 0.38 -11.98
CA TRP A 39 -0.06 0.91 -13.06
C TRP A 39 0.68 -0.21 -13.79
N VAL A 40 1.20 -1.17 -13.03
CA VAL A 40 1.91 -2.34 -13.60
C VAL A 40 0.96 -3.27 -14.32
N ALA A 41 -0.25 -3.48 -13.78
CA ALA A 41 -1.27 -4.30 -14.42
C ALA A 41 -1.68 -3.71 -15.78
N ASP A 42 -1.91 -2.40 -15.86
CA ASP A 42 -2.24 -1.68 -17.11
C ASP A 42 -1.16 -1.78 -18.19
N LEU A 43 0.10 -1.89 -17.79
CA LEU A 43 1.23 -2.03 -18.71
C LEU A 43 1.40 -3.45 -19.28
N ILE A 44 0.85 -4.48 -18.61
CA ILE A 44 1.18 -5.89 -18.89
C ILE A 44 -0.05 -6.73 -19.26
N VAL A 45 -1.24 -6.40 -18.75
CA VAL A 45 -2.46 -7.21 -18.88
C VAL A 45 -3.64 -6.32 -19.27
N ASP A 46 -4.51 -6.82 -20.14
CA ASP A 46 -5.77 -6.14 -20.47
C ASP A 46 -6.64 -6.00 -19.22
N ILE A 47 -7.01 -4.76 -18.86
CA ILE A 47 -7.65 -4.42 -17.58
C ILE A 47 -8.98 -5.14 -17.37
N HIS A 48 -9.61 -5.61 -18.46
CA HIS A 48 -10.90 -6.30 -18.45
C HIS A 48 -10.84 -7.73 -17.89
N GLU A 49 -9.67 -8.38 -17.89
CA GLU A 49 -9.48 -9.76 -17.37
C GLU A 49 -8.84 -9.77 -15.98
N THR A 50 -8.45 -8.61 -15.44
CA THR A 50 -7.70 -8.55 -14.18
C THR A 50 -8.63 -8.52 -12.98
N SER A 51 -8.54 -9.53 -12.11
CA SER A 51 -9.38 -9.58 -10.90
C SER A 51 -9.08 -8.41 -9.95
N VAL A 52 -10.11 -7.60 -9.67
CA VAL A 52 -10.03 -6.43 -8.77
C VAL A 52 -9.58 -6.85 -7.36
N LEU A 53 -9.99 -8.04 -6.91
CA LEU A 53 -9.56 -8.64 -5.64
C LEU A 53 -8.05 -8.86 -5.58
N LEU A 54 -7.41 -9.28 -6.67
CA LEU A 54 -5.96 -9.46 -6.73
C LEU A 54 -5.26 -8.11 -6.64
N LEU A 55 -5.80 -7.08 -7.30
CA LEU A 55 -5.27 -5.72 -7.19
C LEU A 55 -5.40 -5.16 -5.77
N TYR A 56 -6.49 -5.43 -5.06
CA TYR A 56 -6.64 -5.06 -3.64
C TYR A 56 -5.57 -5.72 -2.77
N ALA A 57 -5.36 -7.02 -2.96
CA ALA A 57 -4.35 -7.77 -2.22
C ALA A 57 -2.94 -7.22 -2.50
N LEU A 58 -2.61 -6.96 -3.76
CA LEU A 58 -1.32 -6.36 -4.13
C LEU A 58 -1.15 -4.97 -3.53
N THR A 59 -2.20 -4.14 -3.56
CA THR A 59 -2.15 -2.76 -3.02
C THR A 59 -1.90 -2.76 -1.52
N LEU A 60 -2.61 -3.62 -0.78
CA LEU A 60 -2.37 -3.83 0.64
C LEU A 60 -0.93 -4.28 0.91
N LEU A 61 -0.41 -5.23 0.12
CA LEU A 61 0.97 -5.71 0.24
C LEU A 61 1.99 -4.61 -0.04
N THR A 62 1.78 -3.79 -1.07
CA THR A 62 2.69 -2.68 -1.41
C THR A 62 2.77 -1.66 -0.27
N TYR A 63 1.62 -1.21 0.26
CA TYR A 63 1.60 -0.26 1.37
C TYR A 63 2.13 -0.85 2.68
N ALA A 64 1.82 -2.13 2.95
CA ALA A 64 2.40 -2.85 4.09
C ALA A 64 3.93 -2.92 4.00
N LEU A 65 4.46 -3.22 2.81
CA LEU A 65 5.90 -3.31 2.57
C LEU A 65 6.58 -1.95 2.74
N ILE A 66 6.01 -0.88 2.18
CA ILE A 66 6.52 0.49 2.33
C ILE A 66 6.57 0.87 3.82
N GLY A 67 5.47 0.67 4.54
CA GLY A 67 5.41 0.98 5.96
C GLY A 67 6.39 0.13 6.78
N TRP A 68 6.57 -1.15 6.44
CA TRP A 68 7.53 -2.03 7.10
C TRP A 68 8.99 -1.59 6.87
N ILE A 69 9.34 -1.17 5.65
CA ILE A 69 10.65 -0.61 5.34
C ILE A 69 10.88 0.67 6.15
N ALA A 70 9.90 1.57 6.19
CA ALA A 70 9.97 2.80 6.96
C ALA A 70 10.18 2.53 8.46
N ASP A 71 9.39 1.63 9.06
CA ASP A 71 9.57 1.23 10.46
C ASP A 71 10.95 0.61 10.72
N ARG A 72 11.47 -0.19 9.78
CA ARG A 72 12.82 -0.77 9.88
C ARG A 72 13.91 0.32 9.84
N LEU A 73 13.77 1.32 8.97
CA LEU A 73 14.70 2.45 8.86
C LEU A 73 14.66 3.32 10.12
N ILE A 74 13.48 3.64 10.65
CA ILE A 74 13.31 4.42 11.88
C ILE A 74 13.94 3.69 13.07
N ARG A 75 13.73 2.37 13.18
CA ARG A 75 14.36 1.53 14.22
C ARG A 75 15.88 1.55 14.13
N ARG A 76 16.43 1.43 12.91
CA ARG A 76 17.88 1.49 12.66
C ARG A 76 18.45 2.87 13.03
N GLY A 77 17.78 3.94 12.64
CA GLY A 77 18.18 5.32 12.97
C GLY A 77 18.15 5.60 14.47
N ARG A 78 17.14 5.08 15.20
CA ARG A 78 17.01 5.28 16.64
C ARG A 78 18.08 4.55 17.46
N ASN A 79 18.52 3.37 17.02
CA ASN A 79 19.63 2.67 17.66
C ASN A 79 20.98 3.38 17.46
N ARG A 80 21.20 4.00 16.29
CA ARG A 80 22.44 4.75 16.02
C ARG A 80 22.58 6.02 16.86
N LYS A 81 21.47 6.67 17.24
CA LYS A 81 21.45 7.84 18.13
C LYS A 81 21.65 7.51 19.62
N ARG A 82 21.64 6.22 20.00
CA ARG A 82 21.81 5.76 21.39
C ARG A 82 23.21 5.19 21.69
N ALA A 83 24.11 5.16 20.72
CA ALA A 83 25.50 4.82 20.99
C ALA A 83 26.14 5.99 21.76
N PRO A 84 26.62 5.79 23.01
CA PRO A 84 27.42 6.80 23.68
C PRO A 84 28.71 7.00 22.88
N ALA A 85 29.07 8.26 22.66
CA ALA A 85 30.37 8.67 22.13
C ALA A 85 31.49 8.35 23.13
#